data_AF-M4X1C6-F1
#
_entry.id   AF-M4X1C6-F1
#
_cell.length_a   1.000
_cell.length_b   1.000
_cell.length_c   1.000
_cell.angle_alpha   90.00
_cell.angle_beta   90.00
_cell.angle_gamma   90.00
#
_symmetry.space_group_name_H-M   'P 1'
#
loop_
_entity.id
_entity.type
_entity.pdbx_description
1 polymer ?
#
loop_
_entity_poly.entity_id
_entity_poly.type
_entity_poly.pdbx_seq_one_letter_code
_entity_poly.pdbx_strand_id
1 'polypeptide(L)'
;MRFVYALFAGLMLTGALPGLVSAAEASARQTDPLLQDIERYLLLYAATGDDRFLTRLDSLGVVFESQLGEQKQARTLKDIWQLHQQTLSKVRDAHTKKDVDLKEALQQTQEVADLFDSFLESSSDSVPSMRGELRELALLEARKANRKLLGEPSATQSERIEALCASLQSRLEALPDNPARDSLMAHWTFLRKSQAAGGTLLYPFNAQIEYLSSHIPQS
;
A
#
# COMPACT_ATOMS: atom_id res chain seq x y z
N MET A 1 6.46 36.15 -7.04
CA MET A 1 5.70 35.49 -8.11
C MET A 1 4.77 34.48 -7.45
N ARG A 2 3.47 34.77 -7.47
CA ARG A 2 2.41 34.08 -6.74
C ARG A 2 1.35 33.65 -7.75
N PHE A 3 1.29 32.36 -8.08
CA PHE A 3 0.15 31.78 -8.82
C PHE A 3 -0.02 30.32 -8.37
N VAL A 4 -0.50 30.16 -7.14
CA VAL A 4 -1.02 28.89 -6.61
C VAL A 4 -2.34 29.20 -5.93
N TYR A 5 -3.38 29.56 -6.69
CA TYR A 5 -4.78 29.63 -6.22
C TYR A 5 -5.69 29.75 -7.45
N ALA A 6 -5.85 28.66 -8.22
CA ALA A 6 -6.85 28.61 -9.29
C ALA A 6 -7.26 27.17 -9.67
N LEU A 7 -7.42 26.28 -8.67
CA LEU A 7 -7.94 24.93 -8.89
C LEU A 7 -8.95 24.55 -7.79
N PHE A 8 -9.87 25.47 -7.52
CA PHE A 8 -11.06 25.23 -6.69
C PHE A 8 -12.23 26.01 -7.29
N ALA A 9 -12.72 25.58 -8.44
CA ALA A 9 -14.05 25.96 -8.92
C ALA A 9 -14.46 25.06 -10.08
N GLY A 10 -15.47 24.23 -9.85
CA GLY A 10 -16.28 23.69 -10.95
C GLY A 10 -16.53 22.20 -10.85
N LEU A 11 -17.49 21.81 -10.02
CA LEU A 11 -18.30 20.61 -10.32
C LEU A 11 -19.60 20.66 -9.51
N MET A 12 -20.59 21.32 -10.11
CA MET A 12 -22.01 21.14 -9.83
C MET A 12 -22.73 21.23 -11.18
N LEU A 13 -23.20 20.09 -11.71
CA LEU A 13 -24.59 19.86 -12.14
C LEU A 13 -24.73 18.50 -12.88
N THR A 14 -25.39 17.56 -12.20
CA THR A 14 -26.47 16.65 -12.63
C THR A 14 -26.59 16.15 -14.08
N GLY A 15 -26.71 14.82 -14.21
CA GLY A 15 -27.37 14.15 -15.34
C GLY A 15 -27.53 12.65 -15.09
N ALA A 16 -28.74 12.21 -14.74
CA ALA A 16 -29.08 10.79 -14.53
C ALA A 16 -29.26 10.05 -15.87
N LEU A 17 -28.59 8.90 -16.02
CA LEU A 17 -28.96 7.82 -16.95
C LEU A 17 -28.69 6.47 -16.24
N PRO A 18 -29.70 5.59 -16.08
CA PRO A 18 -29.52 4.24 -15.58
C PRO A 18 -29.20 3.30 -16.75
N GLY A 19 -28.21 2.42 -16.57
CA GLY A 19 -27.90 1.34 -17.51
C GLY A 19 -26.44 1.36 -17.96
N LEU A 20 -25.76 0.24 -17.74
CA LEU A 20 -24.32 -0.04 -17.95
C LEU A 20 -23.41 0.20 -16.73
N VAL A 21 -23.80 -0.34 -15.57
CA VAL A 21 -22.89 -0.59 -14.45
C VAL A 21 -22.55 -2.08 -14.45
N SER A 22 -21.49 -2.50 -15.15
CA SER A 22 -20.92 -3.86 -14.97
C SER A 22 -19.51 -4.12 -15.53
N ALA A 23 -18.84 -3.13 -16.13
CA ALA A 23 -17.43 -3.30 -16.54
C ALA A 23 -16.51 -2.22 -15.92
N ALA A 24 -16.97 -0.96 -15.86
CA ALA A 24 -16.17 0.16 -15.37
C ALA A 24 -15.94 0.17 -13.84
N GLU A 25 -16.81 -0.47 -13.06
CA GLU A 25 -16.60 -0.62 -11.61
C GLU A 25 -15.60 -1.74 -11.27
N ALA A 26 -15.47 -2.76 -12.13
CA ALA A 26 -14.52 -3.83 -11.93
C ALA A 26 -13.07 -3.35 -12.10
N SER A 27 -12.82 -2.48 -13.08
CA SER A 27 -11.49 -1.88 -13.32
C SER A 27 -11.08 -0.86 -12.26
N ALA A 28 -12.03 -0.11 -11.70
CA ALA A 28 -11.78 0.77 -10.55
C ALA A 28 -11.40 -0.06 -9.31
N ARG A 29 -12.17 -1.13 -9.01
CA ARG A 29 -11.92 -2.05 -7.88
C ARG A 29 -10.60 -2.82 -7.95
N GLN A 30 -10.00 -2.99 -9.14
CA GLN A 30 -8.68 -3.64 -9.31
C GLN A 30 -7.49 -2.69 -9.13
N THR A 31 -7.69 -1.38 -9.27
CA THR A 31 -6.60 -0.40 -9.23
C THR A 31 -6.20 -0.05 -7.80
N ASP A 32 -7.16 -0.03 -6.86
CA ASP A 32 -6.88 0.28 -5.45
C ASP A 32 -5.93 -0.76 -4.81
N PRO A 33 -6.13 -2.09 -5.00
CA PRO A 33 -5.17 -3.11 -4.55
C PRO A 33 -3.77 -2.94 -5.13
N LEU A 34 -3.67 -2.62 -6.44
CA LEU A 34 -2.38 -2.47 -7.13
C LEU A 34 -1.62 -1.24 -6.64
N LEU A 35 -2.33 -0.12 -6.45
CA LEU A 35 -1.74 1.11 -5.93
C LEU A 35 -1.25 0.96 -4.48
N GLN A 36 -2.03 0.29 -3.63
CA GLN A 36 -1.57 -0.05 -2.27
C GLN A 36 -0.32 -0.94 -2.29
N ASP A 37 -0.25 -1.90 -3.21
CA ASP A 37 0.93 -2.76 -3.37
C ASP A 37 2.14 -1.97 -3.87
N ILE A 38 1.98 -1.07 -4.84
CA ILE A 38 3.01 -0.13 -5.32
C ILE A 38 3.55 0.73 -4.17
N GLU A 39 2.64 1.38 -3.43
CA GLU A 39 2.99 2.24 -2.30
C GLU A 39 3.77 1.47 -1.24
N ARG A 40 3.29 0.27 -0.89
CA ARG A 40 3.97 -0.62 0.05
C ARG A 40 5.40 -0.92 -0.37
N TYR A 41 5.64 -1.30 -1.63
CA TYR A 41 6.98 -1.65 -2.09
C TYR A 41 7.92 -0.44 -2.20
N LEU A 42 7.40 0.74 -2.53
CA LEU A 42 8.18 1.98 -2.45
C LEU A 42 8.62 2.24 -1.01
N LEU A 43 7.69 2.18 -0.05
CA LEU A 43 7.96 2.41 1.37
C LEU A 43 8.95 1.38 1.93
N LEU A 44 8.82 0.10 1.56
CA LEU A 44 9.75 -0.95 1.97
C LEU A 44 11.15 -0.72 1.39
N TYR A 45 11.26 -0.35 0.11
CA TYR A 45 12.54 0.01 -0.48
C TYR A 45 13.15 1.24 0.20
N ALA A 46 12.37 2.28 0.42
CA ALA A 46 12.80 3.50 1.07
C ALA A 46 13.38 3.23 2.47
N ALA A 47 12.71 2.40 3.26
CA ALA A 47 13.14 2.06 4.60
C ALA A 47 14.36 1.12 4.67
N THR A 48 14.66 0.35 3.61
CA THR A 48 15.63 -0.76 3.68
C THR A 48 16.78 -0.70 2.68
N GLY A 49 16.60 -0.01 1.55
CA GLY A 49 17.53 -0.04 0.42
C GLY A 49 17.62 -1.41 -0.29
N ASP A 50 16.71 -2.35 -0.02
CA ASP A 50 16.78 -3.72 -0.56
C ASP A 50 16.20 -3.81 -1.99
N ASP A 51 17.07 -4.05 -2.97
CA ASP A 51 16.73 -4.13 -4.40
C ASP A 51 15.70 -5.21 -4.76
N ARG A 52 15.43 -6.18 -3.87
CA ARG A 52 14.33 -7.13 -4.07
C ARG A 52 12.98 -6.43 -4.10
N PHE A 53 12.79 -5.40 -3.28
CA PHE A 53 11.56 -4.59 -3.30
C PHE A 53 11.48 -3.73 -4.56
N LEU A 54 12.62 -3.24 -5.06
CA LEU A 54 12.68 -2.52 -6.33
C LEU A 54 12.24 -3.41 -7.50
N THR A 55 12.72 -4.66 -7.54
CA THR A 55 12.33 -5.64 -8.58
C THR A 55 10.83 -5.92 -8.58
N ARG A 56 10.22 -6.03 -7.39
CA ARG A 56 8.77 -6.19 -7.24
C ARG A 56 8.02 -4.93 -7.69
N LEU A 57 8.50 -3.76 -7.29
CA LEU A 57 7.93 -2.46 -7.66
C LEU A 57 7.92 -2.24 -9.17
N ASP A 58 9.03 -2.56 -9.85
CA ASP A 58 9.13 -2.47 -11.32
C ASP A 58 8.09 -3.37 -12.00
N SER A 59 7.91 -4.60 -11.49
CA SER A 59 6.91 -5.54 -12.02
C SER A 59 5.48 -5.01 -11.87
N LEU A 60 5.16 -4.40 -10.72
CA LEU A 60 3.86 -3.78 -10.48
C LEU A 60 3.67 -2.52 -11.33
N GLY A 61 4.73 -1.74 -11.56
CA GLY A 61 4.72 -0.57 -12.42
C GLY A 61 4.32 -0.89 -13.85
N VAL A 62 4.86 -1.98 -14.42
CA VAL A 62 4.48 -2.45 -15.77
C VAL A 62 3.00 -2.80 -15.84
N VAL A 63 2.47 -3.50 -14.84
CA VAL A 63 1.04 -3.84 -14.76
C VAL A 63 0.20 -2.57 -14.66
N PHE A 64 0.60 -1.64 -13.79
CA PHE A 64 -0.12 -0.38 -13.59
C PHE A 64 -0.15 0.48 -14.85
N GLU A 65 0.98 0.64 -15.54
CA GLU A 65 1.05 1.40 -16.80
C GLU A 65 0.18 0.78 -17.89
N SER A 66 0.10 -0.55 -17.95
CA SER A 66 -0.77 -1.25 -18.91
C SER A 66 -2.26 -1.03 -18.65
N GLN A 67 -2.65 -0.81 -17.39
CA GLN A 67 -4.03 -0.61 -16.96
C GLN A 67 -4.44 0.87 -16.92
N LEU A 68 -3.47 1.79 -16.96
CA LEU A 68 -3.68 3.22 -16.75
C LEU A 68 -4.67 3.82 -17.76
N GLY A 69 -4.59 3.41 -19.03
CA GLY A 69 -5.46 3.91 -20.11
C GLY A 69 -6.93 3.53 -19.96
N GLU A 70 -7.23 2.52 -19.14
CA GLU A 70 -8.58 2.02 -18.89
C GLU A 70 -9.26 2.74 -17.70
N GLN A 71 -8.53 3.60 -16.98
CA GLN A 71 -9.01 4.28 -15.79
C GLN A 71 -9.72 5.60 -16.10
N LYS A 72 -10.86 5.85 -15.44
CA LYS A 72 -11.60 7.12 -15.53
C LYS A 72 -10.75 8.34 -15.16
N GLN A 73 -9.77 8.14 -14.29
CA GLN A 73 -8.89 9.18 -13.75
C GLN A 73 -7.43 9.01 -14.23
N ALA A 74 -7.24 8.39 -15.40
CA ALA A 74 -5.93 8.05 -15.98
C ALA A 74 -4.90 9.19 -15.93
N ARG A 75 -5.33 10.45 -16.16
CA ARG A 75 -4.44 11.61 -16.12
C ARG A 75 -3.88 11.86 -14.71
N THR A 76 -4.75 11.95 -13.70
CA THR A 76 -4.32 12.15 -12.32
C THR A 76 -3.43 11.00 -11.83
N LEU A 77 -3.83 9.76 -12.14
CA LEU A 77 -3.04 8.57 -11.82
C LEU A 77 -1.66 8.59 -12.48
N LYS A 78 -1.57 9.09 -13.72
CA LYS A 78 -0.30 9.28 -14.42
C LYS A 78 0.59 10.30 -13.70
N ASP A 79 0.02 11.41 -13.27
CA ASP A 79 0.76 12.48 -12.59
C ASP A 79 1.30 11.99 -11.23
N ILE A 80 0.47 11.27 -10.46
CA ILE A 80 0.91 10.63 -9.19
C ILE A 80 1.99 9.58 -9.46
N TRP A 81 1.84 8.76 -10.51
CA TRP A 81 2.85 7.77 -10.89
C TRP A 81 4.19 8.39 -11.30
N GLN A 82 4.17 9.49 -12.03
CA GLN A 82 5.39 10.23 -12.37
C GLN A 82 6.08 10.79 -11.12
N LEU A 83 5.30 11.34 -10.18
CA LEU A 83 5.83 11.82 -8.91
C LEU A 83 6.46 10.67 -8.11
N HIS A 84 5.80 9.51 -8.07
CA HIS A 84 6.32 8.28 -7.48
C HIS A 84 7.66 7.86 -8.10
N GLN A 85 7.78 7.83 -9.44
CA GLN A 85 9.04 7.50 -10.13
C GLN A 85 10.17 8.49 -9.80
N GLN A 86 9.86 9.78 -9.70
CA GLN A 86 10.83 10.80 -9.30
C GLN A 86 11.32 10.58 -7.87
N THR A 87 10.41 10.32 -6.94
CA THR A 87 10.75 10.05 -5.53
C THR A 87 11.58 8.77 -5.40
N LEU A 88 11.23 7.71 -6.12
CA LEU A 88 12.02 6.48 -6.17
C LEU A 88 13.46 6.76 -6.62
N SER A 89 13.66 7.59 -7.65
CA SER A 89 15.01 7.97 -8.10
C SER A 89 15.81 8.67 -6.99
N LYS A 90 15.18 9.54 -6.19
CA LYS A 90 15.84 10.22 -5.08
C LYS A 90 16.22 9.27 -3.96
N VAL A 91 15.33 8.33 -3.62
CA VAL A 91 15.59 7.29 -2.63
C VAL A 91 16.76 6.39 -3.06
N ARG A 92 16.80 5.99 -4.34
CA ARG A 92 17.92 5.23 -4.91
C ARG A 92 19.24 6.01 -4.79
N ASP A 93 19.20 7.29 -5.14
CA ASP A 93 20.35 8.17 -5.00
C ASP A 93 20.80 8.31 -3.54
N ALA A 94 19.87 8.43 -2.59
CA ALA A 94 20.16 8.51 -1.15
C ALA A 94 20.83 7.25 -0.58
N HIS A 95 20.45 6.07 -1.07
CA HIS A 95 21.08 4.80 -0.66
C HIS A 95 22.45 4.57 -1.32
N THR A 96 22.72 5.17 -2.47
CA THR A 96 23.94 4.90 -3.27
C THR A 96 24.99 6.00 -3.21
N LYS A 97 24.59 7.26 -3.01
CA LYS A 97 25.46 8.45 -3.00
C LYS A 97 25.58 8.99 -1.58
N LYS A 98 26.81 9.26 -1.14
CA LYS A 98 27.09 9.71 0.24
C LYS A 98 26.56 11.11 0.58
N ASP A 99 26.30 11.94 -0.42
CA ASP A 99 25.96 13.37 -0.24
C ASP A 99 24.45 13.65 -0.38
N VAL A 100 23.61 12.62 -0.54
CA VAL A 100 22.16 12.78 -0.68
C VAL A 100 21.48 12.46 0.65
N ASP A 101 20.60 13.34 1.11
CA ASP A 101 19.91 13.20 2.39
C ASP A 101 18.81 12.13 2.31
N LEU A 102 19.06 10.98 2.94
CA LEU A 102 18.09 9.90 3.08
C LEU A 102 16.83 10.33 3.83
N LYS A 103 16.95 11.21 4.84
CA LYS A 103 15.80 11.67 5.61
C LYS A 103 14.85 12.50 4.74
N GLU A 104 15.39 13.36 3.90
CA GLU A 104 14.60 14.14 2.93
C GLU A 104 13.90 13.21 1.91
N ALA A 105 14.62 12.21 1.38
CA ALA A 105 14.05 11.25 0.45
C ALA A 105 12.93 10.39 1.08
N LEU A 106 13.10 9.99 2.35
CA LEU A 106 12.07 9.30 3.13
C LEU A 106 10.83 10.18 3.35
N GLN A 107 11.03 11.47 3.65
CA GLN A 107 9.92 12.39 3.87
C GLN A 107 9.10 12.63 2.61
N GLN A 108 9.77 12.83 1.47
CA GLN A 108 9.10 12.95 0.17
C GLN A 108 8.38 11.65 -0.23
N THR A 109 8.91 10.49 0.16
CA THR A 109 8.22 9.19 -0.02
C THR A 109 6.91 9.14 0.75
N GLN A 110 6.89 9.61 2.00
CA GLN A 110 5.67 9.68 2.80
C GLN A 110 4.64 10.64 2.20
N GLU A 111 5.06 11.81 1.71
CA GLU A 111 4.15 12.77 1.06
C GLU A 111 3.47 12.19 -0.18
N VAL A 112 4.22 11.43 -1.01
CA VAL A 112 3.66 10.76 -2.19
C VAL A 112 2.71 9.63 -1.79
N ALA A 113 3.04 8.88 -0.74
CA ALA A 113 2.16 7.85 -0.18
C ALA A 113 0.82 8.44 0.28
N ASP A 114 0.83 9.58 0.99
CA ASP A 114 -0.38 10.23 1.47
C ASP A 114 -1.26 10.78 0.32
N LEU A 115 -0.66 11.13 -0.84
CA LEU A 115 -1.42 11.49 -2.04
C LEU A 115 -2.22 10.32 -2.61
N PHE A 116 -1.69 9.10 -2.55
CA PHE A 116 -2.45 7.92 -2.97
C PHE A 116 -3.70 7.71 -2.10
N ASP A 117 -3.60 7.89 -0.78
CA ASP A 117 -4.77 7.78 0.12
C ASP A 117 -5.89 8.75 -0.25
N SER A 118 -5.55 10.04 -0.40
CA SER A 118 -6.54 11.07 -0.73
C SER A 118 -7.28 10.81 -2.06
N PHE A 119 -6.66 10.05 -2.95
CA PHE A 119 -7.25 9.65 -4.22
C PHE A 119 -8.12 8.38 -4.10
N LEU A 120 -7.72 7.44 -3.24
CA LEU A 120 -8.34 6.13 -3.04
C LEU A 120 -9.56 6.15 -2.10
N GLU A 121 -9.72 7.18 -1.26
CA GLU A 121 -10.84 7.35 -0.32
C GLU A 121 -12.25 7.39 -0.97
N SER A 122 -12.34 7.36 -2.31
CA SER A 122 -13.60 7.41 -3.05
C SER A 122 -14.18 6.04 -3.49
N SER A 123 -13.53 4.92 -3.17
CA SER A 123 -13.84 3.61 -3.78
C SER A 123 -14.42 2.51 -2.87
N SER A 124 -14.49 2.69 -1.54
CA SER A 124 -14.66 1.54 -0.62
C SER A 124 -16.10 1.27 -0.14
N ASP A 125 -16.94 0.68 -1.01
CA ASP A 125 -18.20 0.03 -0.60
C ASP A 125 -18.08 -1.51 -0.50
N SER A 126 -16.85 -2.06 -0.53
CA SER A 126 -16.66 -3.51 -0.51
C SER A 126 -16.59 -4.10 0.90
N VAL A 127 -17.28 -5.23 1.11
CA VAL A 127 -17.19 -6.05 2.33
C VAL A 127 -15.71 -6.39 2.65
N PRO A 128 -15.24 -6.22 3.89
CA PRO A 128 -13.86 -6.51 4.27
C PRO A 128 -13.46 -7.98 4.04
N SER A 129 -12.53 -8.22 3.11
CA SER A 129 -11.92 -9.55 2.90
C SER A 129 -10.62 -9.69 3.71
N MET A 130 -10.28 -10.92 4.15
CA MET A 130 -9.02 -11.16 4.87
C MET A 130 -7.79 -10.76 4.03
N ARG A 131 -7.86 -10.95 2.71
CA ARG A 131 -6.79 -10.51 1.79
C ARG A 131 -6.66 -8.99 1.78
N GLY A 132 -7.78 -8.25 1.79
CA GLY A 132 -7.78 -6.80 1.92
C GLY A 132 -7.19 -6.34 3.24
N GLU A 133 -7.60 -6.94 4.35
CA GLU A 133 -7.08 -6.65 5.71
C GLU A 133 -5.57 -6.93 5.82
N LEU A 134 -5.07 -8.01 5.21
CA LEU A 134 -3.63 -8.30 5.17
C LEU A 134 -2.84 -7.28 4.34
N ARG A 135 -3.40 -6.82 3.22
CA ARG A 135 -2.78 -5.77 2.41
C ARG A 135 -2.72 -4.46 3.18
N GLU A 136 -3.83 -4.08 3.83
CA GLU A 136 -3.89 -2.89 4.67
C GLU A 136 -2.87 -2.98 5.83
N LEU A 137 -2.81 -4.12 6.52
CA LEU A 137 -1.83 -4.36 7.57
C LEU A 137 -0.40 -4.18 7.06
N ALA A 138 -0.07 -4.76 5.90
CA ALA A 138 1.26 -4.69 5.32
C ALA A 138 1.65 -3.25 4.93
N LEU A 139 0.70 -2.48 4.42
CA LEU A 139 0.89 -1.07 4.07
C LEU A 139 1.12 -0.21 5.33
N LEU A 140 0.26 -0.35 6.34
CA LEU A 140 0.38 0.40 7.60
C LEU A 140 1.69 0.13 8.32
N GLU A 141 2.15 -1.12 8.31
CA GLU A 141 3.46 -1.50 8.84
C GLU A 141 4.59 -0.83 8.04
N ALA A 142 4.54 -0.84 6.71
CA ALA A 142 5.54 -0.16 5.88
C ALA A 142 5.60 1.36 6.16
N ARG A 143 4.46 2.02 6.32
CA ARG A 143 4.37 3.43 6.74
C ARG A 143 4.96 3.66 8.13
N LYS A 144 4.64 2.79 9.09
CA LYS A 144 5.19 2.84 10.45
C LYS A 144 6.71 2.71 10.47
N ALA A 145 7.29 1.84 9.63
CA ALA A 145 8.74 1.73 9.47
C ALA A 145 9.38 3.04 8.99
N ASN A 146 8.81 3.68 7.97
CA ASN A 146 9.33 4.95 7.44
C ASN A 146 9.22 6.07 8.47
N ARG A 147 8.07 6.22 9.15
CA ARG A 147 7.90 7.22 10.22
C ARG A 147 8.88 7.03 11.37
N LYS A 148 9.17 5.77 11.74
CA LYS A 148 10.20 5.47 12.76
C LYS A 148 11.58 5.98 12.34
N LEU A 149 11.96 5.85 11.06
CA LEU A 149 13.22 6.38 10.52
C LEU A 149 13.22 7.92 10.50
N LEU A 150 12.06 8.56 10.32
CA LEU A 150 11.90 10.01 10.39
C LEU A 150 11.90 10.56 11.83
N GLY A 151 11.73 9.70 12.83
CA GLY A 151 11.63 10.08 14.25
C GLY A 151 10.23 10.55 14.67
N GLU A 152 9.21 10.19 13.90
CA GLU A 152 7.83 10.64 14.10
C GLU A 152 6.99 9.65 14.93
N PRO A 153 6.04 10.14 15.75
CA PRO A 153 5.14 9.28 16.51
C PRO A 153 4.09 8.59 15.61
N SER A 154 3.87 7.29 15.83
CA SER A 154 2.97 6.43 15.04
C SER A 154 1.66 6.07 15.80
N ALA A 155 1.18 6.93 16.71
CA ALA A 155 0.10 6.59 17.64
C ALA A 155 -1.18 6.10 16.92
N THR A 156 -1.70 6.86 15.97
CA THR A 156 -2.96 6.53 15.26
C THR A 156 -2.85 5.28 14.38
N GLN A 157 -1.69 5.05 13.76
CA GLN A 157 -1.47 3.84 12.94
C GLN A 157 -1.36 2.58 13.81
N SER A 158 -0.85 2.72 15.04
CA SER A 158 -0.65 1.59 15.95
C SER A 158 -1.99 0.98 16.40
N GLU A 159 -2.99 1.80 16.69
CA GLU A 159 -4.35 1.32 17.04
C GLU A 159 -5.00 0.54 15.89
N ARG A 160 -4.90 1.06 14.66
CA ARG A 160 -5.46 0.37 13.48
C ARG A 160 -4.74 -0.94 13.18
N ILE A 161 -3.40 -0.97 13.31
CA ILE A 161 -2.60 -2.20 13.18
C ILE A 161 -3.04 -3.25 14.21
N GLU A 162 -3.23 -2.84 15.47
CA GLU A 162 -3.68 -3.75 16.53
C GLU A 162 -5.09 -4.30 16.26
N ALA A 163 -6.02 -3.45 15.83
CA ALA A 163 -7.37 -3.86 15.46
C ALA A 163 -7.38 -4.86 14.29
N LEU A 164 -6.60 -4.61 13.24
CA LEU A 164 -6.45 -5.54 12.11
C LEU A 164 -5.85 -6.87 12.57
N CYS A 165 -4.84 -6.84 13.43
CA CYS A 165 -4.23 -8.06 13.94
C CYS A 165 -5.21 -8.89 14.79
N ALA A 166 -6.03 -8.26 15.62
CA ALA A 166 -7.06 -8.95 16.39
C ALA A 166 -8.15 -9.56 15.49
N SER A 167 -8.62 -8.80 14.48
CA SER A 167 -9.59 -9.28 13.49
C SER A 167 -9.06 -10.50 12.73
N LEU A 168 -7.85 -10.39 12.16
CA LEU A 168 -7.22 -11.45 11.38
C LEU A 168 -6.96 -12.70 12.23
N GLN A 169 -6.49 -12.55 13.47
CA GLN A 169 -6.32 -13.67 14.41
C GLN A 169 -7.64 -14.43 14.58
N SER A 170 -8.72 -13.72 14.93
CA SER A 170 -10.04 -14.31 15.16
C SER A 170 -10.56 -15.05 13.92
N ARG A 171 -10.40 -14.45 12.73
CA ARG A 171 -10.83 -15.07 11.46
C ARG A 171 -10.01 -16.30 11.10
N LEU A 172 -8.70 -16.29 11.33
CA LEU A 172 -7.83 -17.45 11.11
C LEU A 172 -8.16 -18.59 12.08
N GLU A 173 -8.44 -18.27 13.34
CA GLU A 173 -8.86 -19.24 14.35
C GLU A 173 -10.22 -19.87 14.03
N ALA A 174 -11.13 -19.11 13.41
CA ALA A 174 -12.46 -19.59 13.00
C ALA A 174 -12.45 -20.49 11.75
N LEU A 175 -11.31 -20.61 11.05
CA LEU A 175 -11.20 -21.53 9.91
C LEU A 175 -11.39 -22.99 10.34
N PRO A 176 -11.88 -23.87 9.44
CA PRO A 176 -12.01 -25.29 9.75
C PRO A 176 -10.68 -25.92 10.16
N ASP A 177 -10.72 -26.77 11.18
CA ASP A 177 -9.53 -27.41 11.73
C ASP A 177 -8.94 -28.44 10.75
N ASN A 178 -7.85 -28.08 10.10
CA ASN A 178 -7.16 -28.90 9.09
C ASN A 178 -5.70 -28.45 8.93
N PRO A 179 -4.83 -29.24 8.28
CA PRO A 179 -3.42 -28.90 8.12
C PRO A 179 -3.15 -27.58 7.40
N ALA A 180 -4.07 -27.13 6.53
CA ALA A 180 -3.93 -25.84 5.84
C ALA A 180 -4.15 -24.67 6.82
N ARG A 181 -5.14 -24.76 7.72
CA ARG A 181 -5.32 -23.81 8.83
C ARG A 181 -4.08 -23.78 9.72
N ASP A 182 -3.54 -24.93 10.12
CA ASP A 182 -2.35 -25.00 10.98
C ASP A 182 -1.15 -24.29 10.34
N SER A 183 -0.96 -24.48 9.04
CA SER A 183 0.06 -23.76 8.26
C SER A 183 -0.18 -22.25 8.30
N LEU A 184 -1.39 -21.78 8.00
CA LEU A 184 -1.73 -20.35 8.06
C LEU A 184 -1.48 -19.76 9.46
N MET A 185 -1.86 -20.48 10.52
CA MET A 185 -1.63 -20.07 11.92
C MET A 185 -0.14 -20.01 12.28
N ALA A 186 0.69 -20.93 11.75
CA ALA A 186 2.13 -20.90 11.95
C ALA A 186 2.78 -19.68 11.27
N HIS A 187 2.41 -19.41 10.02
CA HIS A 187 2.86 -18.23 9.29
C HIS A 187 2.41 -16.92 9.96
N TRP A 188 1.17 -16.87 10.45
CA TRP A 188 0.65 -15.74 11.23
C TRP A 188 1.43 -15.53 12.54
N THR A 189 1.67 -16.60 13.30
CA THR A 189 2.45 -16.53 14.54
C THR A 189 3.87 -16.02 14.28
N PHE A 190 4.50 -16.47 13.19
CA PHE A 190 5.83 -16.02 12.81
C PHE A 190 5.83 -14.53 12.39
N LEU A 191 4.80 -14.08 11.65
CA LEU A 191 4.59 -12.68 11.32
C LEU A 191 4.53 -11.82 12.59
N ARG A 192 3.72 -12.22 13.58
CA ARG A 192 3.57 -11.49 14.85
C ARG A 192 4.88 -11.40 15.63
N LYS A 193 5.67 -12.48 15.65
CA LYS A 193 7.01 -12.47 16.27
C LYS A 193 7.96 -11.49 15.57
N SER A 194 7.89 -11.40 14.24
CA SER A 194 8.74 -10.49 13.47
C SER A 194 8.44 -9.01 13.71
N GLN A 195 7.18 -8.66 14.01
CA GLN A 195 6.76 -7.29 14.35
C GLN A 195 7.29 -6.83 15.72
N ALA A 196 7.39 -7.74 16.70
CA ALA A 196 7.76 -7.40 18.08
C ALA A 196 9.26 -7.10 18.27
N ALA A 197 10.14 -7.57 17.38
CA ALA A 197 11.59 -7.55 17.59
C ALA A 197 12.26 -6.17 17.36
N GLY A 198 11.49 -5.09 17.19
CA GLY A 198 12.03 -3.75 16.99
C GLY A 198 12.79 -3.53 15.67
N GLY A 199 12.92 -4.57 14.84
CA GLY A 199 13.59 -4.52 13.55
C GLY A 199 12.80 -3.70 12.53
N THR A 200 13.51 -2.91 11.74
CA THR A 200 13.03 -2.38 10.46
C THR A 200 12.44 -3.55 9.68
N LEU A 201 11.16 -3.45 9.30
CA LEU A 201 10.41 -4.50 8.61
C LEU A 201 11.26 -5.12 7.49
N LEU A 202 11.80 -6.30 7.77
CA LEU A 202 12.63 -7.04 6.83
C LEU A 202 12.04 -8.43 6.60
N TYR A 203 12.58 -9.03 5.56
CA TYR A 203 12.29 -10.27 4.85
C TYR A 203 11.37 -11.35 5.48
N PRO A 204 11.37 -11.69 6.78
CA PRO A 204 10.30 -12.51 7.35
C PRO A 204 8.90 -11.92 7.17
N PHE A 205 8.70 -10.61 7.38
CA PHE A 205 7.37 -10.00 7.39
C PHE A 205 6.68 -10.05 6.03
N ASN A 206 7.34 -9.54 4.98
CA ASN A 206 6.74 -9.48 3.64
C ASN A 206 6.50 -10.89 3.07
N ALA A 207 7.41 -11.83 3.31
CA ALA A 207 7.24 -13.22 2.89
C ALA A 207 6.03 -13.88 3.59
N GLN A 208 5.79 -13.60 4.87
CA GLN A 208 4.61 -14.10 5.58
C GLN A 208 3.33 -13.49 5.03
N ILE A 209 3.31 -12.17 4.77
CA ILE A 209 2.17 -11.49 4.16
C ILE A 209 1.85 -12.09 2.78
N GLU A 210 2.86 -12.29 1.93
CA GLU A 210 2.70 -12.89 0.60
C GLU A 210 2.14 -14.31 0.70
N TYR A 211 2.65 -15.12 1.62
CA TYR A 211 2.15 -16.47 1.86
C TYR A 211 0.69 -16.46 2.29
N LEU A 212 0.35 -15.71 3.34
CA LEU A 212 -1.01 -15.63 3.88
C LEU A 212 -1.99 -15.11 2.82
N SER A 213 -1.62 -14.07 2.08
CA SER A 213 -2.47 -13.47 1.04
C SER A 213 -2.79 -14.44 -0.11
N SER A 214 -1.87 -15.36 -0.39
CA SER A 214 -1.98 -16.35 -1.47
C SER A 214 -2.74 -17.62 -1.06
N HIS A 215 -2.68 -18.00 0.23
CA HIS A 215 -3.20 -19.28 0.71
C HIS A 215 -4.48 -19.16 1.56
N ILE A 216 -4.85 -17.94 1.96
CA ILE A 216 -6.13 -17.71 2.64
C ILE A 216 -7.29 -18.06 1.69
N PRO A 217 -8.34 -18.77 2.19
CA PRO A 217 -9.54 -19.06 1.41
C PRO A 217 -10.15 -17.79 0.82
N GLN A 218 -10.48 -17.83 -0.47
CA GLN A 218 -11.25 -16.75 -1.09
C GLN A 218 -12.69 -16.83 -0.54
N SER A 219 -13.14 -15.73 0.08
CA SER A 219 -14.51 -15.59 0.59
C SER A 219 -15.47 -15.27 -0.55
#